data_AF-A0A1D7YQV3-F1
#
_entry.id   AF-A0A1D7YQV3-F1
#
_cell.length_a   1.000
_cell.length_b   1.000
_cell.length_c   1.000
_cell.angle_alpha   90.00
_cell.angle_beta   90.00
_cell.angle_gamma   90.00
#
_symmetry.space_group_name_H-M   'P 1'
#
loop_
_entity.id
_entity.type
_entity.pdbx_description
1 polymer ?
#
loop_
_entity_poly.entity_id
_entity_poly.type
_entity_poly.pdbx_seq_one_letter_code
_entity_poly.pdbx_strand_id
1 'polypeptide(L)'
;MKISSVQNYSNISFTPKTQKAQTFQQNPVVQHNFAPSFSGGFPLNVHSPKYFAAKTYLCMAKQAYKKVKTLDLYMFDLNKLDGIQEGIKVLDGLNMKEIAFVADTIAEIPVNRGCRNICAHCYANAKAPVKETANTINKMSWNDFTSLTDGFEELNKRVGFSIFSQKSNKHAMIIPFHDADCSSIVLKDNDGKEHDFIDIAEKFEKVFNLPILFDTAGWNIQDVKAQKRMEKYVEYYSKPENFKKLEGFNLSVNPFHAMYAKSLELKQYRKPELAEKLYDLYTTRMANVLYTLTPLQENPRFNFIARSAADKSKLPKGFKSKDLRVLYMDILEKVNKLYKKDIKGEQKIVKNEDEAFKCFSDYYERLGDISKTISVSERASKIVPDNDVMAIADKEMRNRSLQDIQNIKRVRDFRKINKDMNRHFYGIVDANGDYYLTTFRTSFPTEIKFNFENKGKTTAPIAPYLQKDTPLTRNVINNV
;
A
#
# COMPACT_ATOMS: atom_id res chain seq x y z
N MET A 1 52.76 -7.96 -23.83
CA MET A 1 54.06 -7.39 -24.22
C MET A 1 54.01 -5.89 -23.96
N LYS A 2 55.00 -5.39 -23.20
CA LYS A 2 55.34 -3.99 -22.85
C LYS A 2 54.49 -3.19 -21.84
N ILE A 3 55.26 -2.68 -20.88
CA ILE A 3 55.03 -1.88 -19.67
C ILE A 3 55.44 -0.42 -19.97
N SER A 4 55.06 0.48 -19.05
CA SER A 4 55.60 1.84 -18.76
C SER A 4 54.90 2.98 -19.52
N SER A 5 54.53 4.09 -18.87
CA SER A 5 55.37 4.88 -17.97
C SER A 5 54.60 5.66 -16.88
N VAL A 6 55.33 5.90 -15.80
CA VAL A 6 55.08 6.79 -14.67
C VAL A 6 55.77 8.13 -14.97
N GLN A 7 55.19 9.27 -14.61
CA GLN A 7 55.94 10.38 -13.98
C GLN A 7 55.04 11.41 -13.30
N ASN A 8 55.41 11.68 -12.04
CA ASN A 8 54.90 12.69 -11.12
C ASN A 8 55.43 14.10 -11.41
N TYR A 9 54.68 15.12 -10.97
CA TYR A 9 55.04 16.13 -9.95
C TYR A 9 54.58 17.57 -10.25
N SER A 10 53.85 18.11 -9.27
CA SER A 10 53.83 19.50 -8.77
C SER A 10 53.75 20.69 -9.73
N ASN A 11 52.81 21.60 -9.48
CA ASN A 11 53.19 22.95 -9.05
C ASN A 11 52.03 23.70 -8.36
N ILE A 12 52.29 24.03 -7.09
CA ILE A 12 51.62 25.01 -6.25
C ILE A 12 52.16 26.38 -6.66
N SER A 13 51.30 27.39 -6.83
CA SER A 13 51.71 28.79 -6.92
C SER A 13 51.17 29.60 -5.73
N PHE A 14 52.11 30.06 -4.91
CA PHE A 14 51.97 31.11 -3.91
C PHE A 14 52.39 32.44 -4.53
N THR A 15 51.69 33.53 -4.17
CA THR A 15 52.18 34.91 -4.32
C THR A 15 51.58 35.80 -3.20
N PRO A 16 52.24 36.91 -2.81
CA PRO A 16 52.66 37.11 -1.42
C PRO A 16 51.97 38.28 -0.68
N LYS A 17 52.24 38.30 0.64
CA LYS A 17 51.85 39.26 1.68
C LYS A 17 52.17 40.73 1.35
N THR A 18 51.35 41.62 1.91
CA THR A 18 51.83 42.87 2.56
C THR A 18 50.94 43.25 3.74
N GLN A 19 51.55 43.33 4.93
CA GLN A 19 51.00 43.97 6.12
C GLN A 19 51.21 45.49 6.02
N LYS A 20 50.22 46.28 6.45
CA LYS A 20 50.43 47.66 6.93
C LYS A 20 49.58 47.92 8.17
N ALA A 21 50.14 48.81 9.00
CA ALA A 21 49.97 48.98 10.42
C ALA A 21 48.66 49.63 10.89
N GLN A 22 48.43 49.46 12.20
CA GLN A 22 47.39 50.00 13.05
C GLN A 22 47.31 51.54 13.06
N THR A 23 46.08 52.05 13.14
CA THR A 23 45.78 53.33 13.79
C THR A 23 44.57 53.14 14.71
N PHE A 24 44.78 53.46 15.98
CA PHE A 24 43.80 53.49 17.05
C PHE A 24 42.75 54.59 16.81
N GLN A 25 41.48 54.26 16.94
CA GLN A 25 40.44 55.23 17.32
C GLN A 25 39.62 54.67 18.47
N GLN A 26 39.44 55.53 19.47
CA GLN A 26 38.86 55.26 20.77
C GLN A 26 37.33 55.03 20.67
N ASN A 27 36.84 54.00 21.35
CA ASN A 27 35.41 53.77 21.58
C ASN A 27 34.85 54.81 22.57
N PRO A 28 33.60 55.29 22.40
CA PRO A 28 32.81 55.77 23.50
C PRO A 28 32.18 54.59 24.28
N VAL A 29 32.23 54.73 25.59
CA VAL A 29 31.70 53.86 26.64
C VAL A 29 30.21 53.58 26.47
N VAL A 30 29.81 52.30 26.48
CA VAL A 30 28.44 51.89 26.82
C VAL A 30 28.50 50.72 27.79
N GLN A 31 27.71 50.87 28.85
CA GLN A 31 27.69 50.17 30.13
C GLN A 31 27.62 48.64 30.03
N HIS A 32 28.44 47.97 30.84
CA HIS A 32 28.30 46.55 31.17
C HIS A 32 27.04 46.33 32.01
N ASN A 33 26.00 45.77 31.39
CA ASN A 33 24.99 44.99 32.11
C ASN A 33 25.36 43.52 31.99
N PHE A 34 25.66 42.91 33.14
CA PHE A 34 25.79 41.48 33.30
C PHE A 34 24.49 40.78 32.87
N ALA A 35 24.53 40.04 31.78
CA ALA A 35 23.57 38.99 31.49
C ALA A 35 24.32 37.66 31.54
N PRO A 36 23.95 36.72 32.43
CA PRO A 36 24.63 35.43 32.52
C PRO A 36 24.43 34.64 31.23
N SER A 37 25.54 34.18 30.67
CA SER A 37 25.59 33.25 29.55
C SER A 37 24.97 31.91 29.94
N PHE A 38 23.73 31.68 29.52
CA PHE A 38 23.14 30.34 29.51
C PHE A 38 23.58 29.62 28.22
N SER A 39 24.76 28.99 28.26
CA SER A 39 25.10 27.90 27.35
C SER A 39 24.55 26.61 27.94
N GLY A 40 23.25 26.40 27.77
CA GLY A 40 22.54 25.17 28.16
C GLY A 40 21.66 24.72 27.01
N GLY A 41 22.07 23.65 26.31
CA GLY A 41 21.29 23.04 25.25
C GLY A 41 20.00 22.45 25.79
N PHE A 42 18.91 23.21 25.68
CA PHE A 42 17.55 22.68 25.72
C PHE A 42 17.04 22.59 24.28
N PRO A 43 16.51 21.45 23.81
CA PRO A 43 15.69 21.46 22.61
C PRO A 43 14.33 22.03 23.00
N LEU A 44 14.26 23.36 23.11
CA LEU A 44 12.97 24.04 23.25
C LEU A 44 12.30 23.98 21.86
N ASN A 45 11.60 22.89 21.59
CA ASN A 45 10.51 22.87 20.61
C ASN A 45 9.41 23.79 21.16
N VAL A 46 9.62 25.10 21.09
CA VAL A 46 8.59 26.08 21.44
C VAL A 46 7.54 25.99 20.35
N HIS A 47 6.38 25.46 20.70
CA HIS A 47 5.25 25.46 19.79
C HIS A 47 4.87 26.89 19.39
N SER A 48 4.38 27.06 18.17
CA SER A 48 4.02 28.38 17.66
C SER A 48 2.81 28.98 18.42
N PRO A 49 2.59 30.31 18.34
CA PRO A 49 1.35 30.92 18.80
C PRO A 49 0.09 30.29 18.19
N LYS A 50 0.16 29.84 16.94
CA LYS A 50 -0.94 29.19 16.23
C LYS A 50 -1.29 27.83 16.85
N TYR A 51 -0.28 27.04 17.22
CA TYR A 51 -0.48 25.80 17.97
C TYR A 51 -1.21 26.03 19.30
N PHE A 52 -0.80 27.03 20.07
CA PHE A 52 -1.44 27.34 21.37
C PHE A 52 -2.89 27.83 21.19
N ALA A 53 -3.16 28.64 20.17
CA ALA A 53 -4.52 29.04 19.82
C ALA A 53 -5.40 27.83 19.47
N ALA A 54 -4.90 26.93 18.61
CA ALA A 54 -5.60 25.71 18.22
C ALA A 54 -5.85 24.78 19.41
N LYS A 55 -4.86 24.62 20.30
CA LYS A 55 -4.99 23.81 21.52
C LYS A 55 -6.04 24.38 22.47
N THR A 56 -6.05 25.71 22.64
CA THR A 56 -7.04 26.41 23.48
C THR A 56 -8.45 26.20 22.94
N TYR A 57 -8.64 26.42 21.64
CA TYR A 57 -9.90 26.14 20.96
C TYR A 57 -10.35 24.69 21.15
N LEU A 58 -9.47 23.72 20.90
CA LEU A 58 -9.77 22.30 21.05
C LEU A 58 -10.23 21.97 22.48
N CYS A 59 -9.51 22.45 23.50
CA CYS A 59 -9.87 22.23 24.90
C CYS A 59 -11.25 22.78 25.24
N MET A 60 -11.61 23.97 24.74
CA MET A 60 -12.94 24.56 24.92
C MET A 60 -14.01 23.75 24.16
N ALA A 61 -13.78 23.45 22.88
CA ALA A 61 -14.73 22.75 22.04
C ALA A 61 -15.03 21.32 22.52
N LYS A 62 -14.03 20.59 23.03
CA LYS A 62 -14.22 19.24 23.60
C LYS A 62 -15.20 19.25 24.78
N GLN A 63 -15.40 20.37 25.47
CA GLN A 63 -16.40 20.46 26.54
C GLN A 63 -17.83 20.24 26.03
N ALA A 64 -18.13 20.69 24.80
CA ALA A 64 -19.43 20.50 24.17
C ALA A 64 -19.70 19.03 23.79
N TYR A 65 -18.65 18.21 23.66
CA TYR A 65 -18.74 16.82 23.20
C TYR A 65 -18.39 15.77 24.27
N LYS A 66 -18.37 16.14 25.55
CA LYS A 66 -18.02 15.23 26.67
C LYS A 66 -18.84 13.92 26.71
N LYS A 67 -20.07 13.94 26.20
CA LYS A 67 -20.98 12.79 26.16
C LYS A 67 -20.91 11.99 24.85
N VAL A 68 -20.12 12.42 23.87
CA VAL A 68 -20.00 11.73 22.58
C VAL A 68 -19.00 10.58 22.71
N LYS A 69 -19.45 9.36 22.42
CA LYS A 69 -18.66 8.13 22.55
C LYS A 69 -17.38 8.11 21.69
N THR A 70 -17.43 8.76 20.53
CA THR A 70 -16.30 8.79 19.58
C THR A 70 -16.26 10.18 18.93
N LEU A 71 -15.11 10.83 19.01
CA LEU A 71 -14.88 12.14 18.38
C LEU A 71 -14.39 11.95 16.94
N ASP A 72 -14.65 12.96 16.11
CA ASP A 72 -14.21 13.06 14.72
C ASP A 72 -13.72 14.48 14.47
N LEU A 73 -12.75 14.68 13.57
CA LEU A 73 -12.17 15.99 13.29
C LEU A 73 -13.22 16.99 12.80
N TYR A 74 -14.22 16.54 12.04
CA TYR A 74 -15.25 17.43 11.52
C TYR A 74 -16.35 17.81 12.51
N MET A 75 -16.26 17.32 13.75
CA MET A 75 -17.05 17.89 14.84
C MET A 75 -16.50 19.23 15.31
N PHE A 76 -15.33 19.64 14.81
CA PHE A 76 -14.64 20.87 15.19
C PHE A 76 -14.51 21.82 13.99
N ASP A 77 -14.29 23.10 14.29
CA ASP A 77 -13.92 24.10 13.30
C ASP A 77 -12.45 23.89 12.90
N LEU A 78 -12.25 23.31 11.71
CA LEU A 78 -10.93 22.95 11.21
C LEU A 78 -10.04 24.16 10.95
N ASN A 79 -10.59 25.35 10.70
CA ASN A 79 -9.78 26.57 10.57
C ASN A 79 -9.21 26.98 11.93
N LYS A 80 -9.98 26.79 13.01
CA LYS A 80 -9.51 27.07 14.38
C LYS A 80 -8.60 25.98 14.93
N LEU A 81 -8.71 24.75 14.45
CA LEU A 81 -7.74 23.68 14.77
C LEU A 81 -6.44 23.80 13.99
N ASP A 82 -6.42 24.56 12.89
CA ASP A 82 -5.22 24.73 12.09
C ASP A 82 -4.07 25.32 12.92
N GLY A 83 -2.94 24.62 12.96
CA GLY A 83 -1.83 24.89 13.88
C GLY A 83 -1.55 23.75 14.85
N ILE A 84 -2.53 22.89 15.15
CA ILE A 84 -2.33 21.74 16.06
C ILE A 84 -1.29 20.74 15.52
N GLN A 85 -1.18 20.63 14.19
CA GLN A 85 -0.24 19.78 13.47
C GLN A 85 1.18 20.36 13.36
N GLU A 86 1.39 21.65 13.68
CA GLU A 86 2.68 22.31 13.43
C GLU A 86 3.84 21.65 14.17
N GLY A 87 4.97 21.51 13.48
CA GLY A 87 6.14 20.79 13.98
C GLY A 87 6.07 19.27 13.82
N ILE A 88 4.99 18.72 13.26
CA ILE A 88 4.95 17.33 12.79
C ILE A 88 5.47 17.29 11.35
N LYS A 89 6.77 17.00 11.20
CA LYS A 89 7.51 17.17 9.93
C LYS A 89 6.81 16.57 8.70
N VAL A 90 6.23 15.37 8.81
CA VAL A 90 5.57 14.69 7.68
C VAL A 90 4.33 15.43 7.16
N LEU A 91 3.70 16.25 8.02
CA LEU A 91 2.51 17.04 7.74
C LEU A 91 2.83 18.49 7.34
N ASP A 92 4.12 18.85 7.23
CA ASP A 92 4.52 20.20 6.85
C ASP A 92 3.92 20.61 5.50
N GLY A 93 3.29 21.79 5.48
CA GLY A 93 2.60 22.31 4.31
C GLY A 93 1.17 21.78 4.13
N LEU A 94 0.65 20.99 5.08
CA LEU A 94 -0.76 20.60 5.15
C LEU A 94 -1.51 21.38 6.23
N ASN A 95 -2.73 21.78 5.92
CA ASN A 95 -3.66 22.37 6.90
C ASN A 95 -4.60 21.30 7.50
N MET A 96 -5.34 21.64 8.55
CA MET A 96 -6.24 20.67 9.20
C MET A 96 -7.44 20.22 8.33
N LYS A 97 -7.85 20.98 7.31
CA LYS A 97 -8.88 20.54 6.35
C LYS A 97 -8.35 19.45 5.41
N GLU A 98 -7.14 19.63 4.90
CA GLU A 98 -6.43 18.64 4.08
C GLU A 98 -6.17 17.36 4.88
N ILE A 99 -5.74 17.49 6.15
CA ILE A 99 -5.52 16.34 7.04
C ILE A 99 -6.82 15.62 7.37
N ALA A 100 -7.90 16.34 7.69
CA ALA A 100 -9.20 15.73 7.94
C ALA A 100 -9.74 14.99 6.70
N PHE A 101 -9.53 15.56 5.51
CA PHE A 101 -9.87 14.92 4.25
C PHE A 101 -9.08 13.63 4.03
N VAL A 102 -7.77 13.62 4.29
CA VAL A 102 -6.98 12.38 4.21
C VAL A 102 -7.44 11.37 5.25
N ALA A 103 -7.65 11.77 6.51
CA ALA A 103 -8.08 10.85 7.57
C ALA A 103 -9.44 10.19 7.29
N ASP A 104 -10.33 10.88 6.58
CA ASP A 104 -11.65 10.37 6.17
C ASP A 104 -11.58 9.39 4.99
N THR A 105 -10.56 9.53 4.13
CA THR A 105 -10.51 8.80 2.84
C THR A 105 -9.39 7.77 2.75
N ILE A 106 -8.32 7.88 3.54
CA ILE A 106 -7.15 7.00 3.47
C ILE A 106 -7.54 5.52 3.61
N ALA A 107 -7.04 4.70 2.69
CA ALA A 107 -7.24 3.25 2.72
C ALA A 107 -6.02 2.50 2.20
N GLU A 108 -5.45 2.94 1.07
CA GLU A 108 -4.28 2.32 0.48
C GLU A 108 -3.01 3.12 0.82
N ILE A 109 -2.00 2.41 1.34
CA ILE A 109 -0.65 2.94 1.55
C ILE A 109 0.30 1.92 0.91
N PRO A 110 0.45 1.95 -0.43
CA PRO A 110 1.30 0.99 -1.13
C PRO A 110 2.78 1.18 -0.79
N VAL A 111 3.26 0.37 0.16
CA VAL A 111 4.66 0.44 0.61
C VAL A 111 5.63 -0.15 -0.41
N ASN A 112 5.13 -1.04 -1.26
CA ASN A 112 5.81 -1.54 -2.45
C ASN A 112 4.97 -1.22 -3.69
N ARG A 113 5.65 -0.94 -4.80
CA ARG A 113 5.07 -0.68 -6.11
C ARG A 113 5.51 -1.73 -7.12
N GLY A 114 4.56 -2.18 -7.91
CA GLY A 114 4.77 -3.15 -8.98
C GLY A 114 4.74 -4.62 -8.53
N CYS A 115 4.33 -5.49 -9.45
CA CYS A 115 4.09 -6.91 -9.20
C CYS A 115 4.64 -7.77 -10.34
N ARG A 116 5.30 -8.88 -10.00
CA ARG A 116 5.88 -9.82 -10.98
C ARG A 116 4.89 -10.92 -11.42
N ASN A 117 3.72 -11.01 -10.80
CA ASN A 117 2.69 -11.99 -11.18
C ASN A 117 1.99 -11.62 -12.50
N ILE A 118 1.96 -10.33 -12.84
CA ILE A 118 1.53 -9.80 -14.14
C ILE A 118 0.16 -10.39 -14.59
N CYS A 119 -0.78 -10.56 -13.66
CA CYS A 119 -2.08 -11.16 -13.95
C CYS A 119 -2.85 -10.37 -15.04
N ALA A 120 -3.48 -11.08 -15.98
CA ALA A 120 -4.25 -10.51 -17.08
C ALA A 120 -5.42 -9.64 -16.59
N HIS A 121 -6.07 -10.04 -15.50
CA HIS A 121 -7.21 -9.34 -14.89
C HIS A 121 -6.84 -8.33 -13.78
N CYS A 122 -5.54 -8.01 -13.62
CA CYS A 122 -5.08 -7.16 -12.53
C CYS A 122 -5.77 -5.79 -12.59
N TYR A 123 -6.63 -5.50 -11.60
CA TYR A 123 -7.41 -4.28 -11.60
C TYR A 123 -6.52 -3.04 -11.57
N ALA A 124 -5.42 -3.03 -10.78
CA ALA A 124 -4.45 -1.95 -10.68
C ALA A 124 -3.47 -1.89 -11.88
N ASN A 125 -3.61 -2.80 -12.85
CA ASN A 125 -2.72 -2.92 -14.00
C ASN A 125 -1.22 -2.90 -13.62
N ALA A 126 -0.88 -3.61 -12.53
CA ALA A 126 0.47 -3.65 -11.98
C ALA A 126 1.54 -3.98 -13.02
N LYS A 127 2.54 -3.10 -13.11
CA LYS A 127 3.75 -3.32 -13.92
C LYS A 127 4.80 -4.05 -13.10
N ALA A 128 5.77 -4.67 -13.76
CA ALA A 128 6.93 -5.19 -13.05
C ALA A 128 7.69 -4.03 -12.39
N PRO A 129 8.28 -4.23 -11.19
CA PRO A 129 9.14 -3.23 -10.56
C PRO A 129 10.26 -2.79 -11.51
N VAL A 130 10.51 -1.49 -11.60
CA VAL A 130 11.55 -0.92 -12.46
C VAL A 130 12.91 -0.95 -11.76
N LYS A 131 14.00 -0.68 -12.50
CA LYS A 131 15.31 -0.51 -11.86
C LYS A 131 15.31 0.78 -11.05
N GLU A 132 15.61 0.69 -9.75
CA GLU A 132 15.71 1.87 -8.88
C GLU A 132 16.94 2.71 -9.24
N THR A 133 16.78 4.02 -9.14
CA THR A 133 17.82 5.03 -9.36
C THR A 133 17.72 6.10 -8.27
N ALA A 134 18.59 7.10 -8.27
CA ALA A 134 18.47 8.24 -7.35
C ALA A 134 17.10 8.94 -7.44
N ASN A 135 16.46 8.91 -8.61
CA ASN A 135 15.21 9.62 -8.90
C ASN A 135 14.01 8.69 -9.10
N THR A 136 14.19 7.37 -9.02
CA THR A 136 13.12 6.39 -9.27
C THR A 136 13.13 5.31 -8.21
N ILE A 137 12.00 5.12 -7.54
CA ILE A 137 11.83 4.16 -6.45
C ILE A 137 10.64 3.25 -6.72
N ASN A 138 10.71 2.01 -6.22
CA ASN A 138 9.56 1.11 -6.16
C ASN A 138 9.07 0.89 -4.73
N LYS A 139 9.81 1.37 -3.72
CA LYS A 139 9.49 1.09 -2.33
C LYS A 139 9.57 2.37 -1.50
N MET A 140 8.65 2.48 -0.56
CA MET A 140 8.76 3.43 0.53
C MET A 140 9.98 3.04 1.39
N SER A 141 10.72 4.01 1.92
CA SER A 141 11.71 3.70 2.95
C SER A 141 10.99 3.38 4.26
N TRP A 142 11.63 2.60 5.13
CA TRP A 142 11.10 2.42 6.49
C TRP A 142 10.99 3.76 7.21
N ASN A 143 11.95 4.67 6.99
CA ASN A 143 11.96 6.01 7.56
C ASN A 143 10.72 6.84 7.12
N ASP A 144 10.37 6.87 5.84
CA ASP A 144 9.15 7.55 5.36
C ASP A 144 7.88 6.91 5.91
N PHE A 145 7.83 5.58 5.94
CA PHE A 145 6.74 4.82 6.53
C PHE A 145 6.54 5.20 8.01
N THR A 146 7.60 5.16 8.80
CA THR A 146 7.55 5.53 10.22
C THR A 146 7.25 7.00 10.43
N SER A 147 7.78 7.90 9.59
CA SER A 147 7.49 9.33 9.64
C SER A 147 5.99 9.58 9.45
N LEU A 148 5.35 8.88 8.51
CA LEU A 148 3.90 8.93 8.31
C LEU A 148 3.13 8.40 9.52
N THR A 149 3.44 7.18 9.99
CA THR A 149 2.70 6.55 11.09
C THR A 149 2.88 7.34 12.39
N ASP A 150 4.11 7.69 12.72
CA ASP A 150 4.45 8.36 13.97
C ASP A 150 3.95 9.82 13.94
N GLY A 151 3.91 10.46 12.77
CA GLY A 151 3.30 11.78 12.59
C GLY A 151 1.80 11.79 12.85
N PHE A 152 1.06 10.79 12.36
CA PHE A 152 -0.36 10.65 12.69
C PHE A 152 -0.59 10.23 14.15
N GLU A 153 0.28 9.39 14.71
CA GLU A 153 0.22 9.04 16.14
C GLU A 153 0.38 10.28 17.03
N GLU A 154 1.34 11.15 16.69
CA GLU A 154 1.57 12.41 17.39
C GLU A 154 0.37 13.36 17.24
N LEU A 155 -0.21 13.47 16.05
CA LEU A 155 -1.41 14.27 15.86
C LEU A 155 -2.58 13.74 16.70
N ASN A 156 -2.81 12.42 16.72
CA ASN A 156 -3.82 11.76 17.56
C ASN A 156 -3.63 12.09 19.05
N LYS A 157 -2.38 12.11 19.54
CA LYS A 157 -2.05 12.52 20.92
C LYS A 157 -2.41 13.99 21.17
N ARG A 158 -2.07 14.88 20.23
CA ARG A 158 -2.33 16.32 20.37
C ARG A 158 -3.82 16.65 20.37
N VAL A 159 -4.62 16.00 19.52
CA VAL A 159 -6.08 16.16 19.52
C VAL A 159 -6.77 15.38 20.65
N GLY A 160 -6.12 14.33 21.13
CA GLY A 160 -6.57 13.46 22.22
C GLY A 160 -7.75 12.57 21.83
N PHE A 161 -7.76 12.08 20.59
CA PHE A 161 -8.63 11.03 20.04
C PHE A 161 -8.05 10.55 18.70
N SER A 162 -8.49 9.40 18.18
CA SER A 162 -8.09 8.97 16.84
C SER A 162 -8.80 9.80 15.77
N ILE A 163 -8.04 10.46 14.89
CA ILE A 163 -8.60 11.23 13.77
C ILE A 163 -9.22 10.34 12.68
N PHE A 164 -8.95 9.04 12.70
CA PHE A 164 -9.52 8.06 11.78
C PHE A 164 -10.85 7.58 12.35
N SER A 165 -11.94 8.29 12.05
CA SER A 165 -13.29 7.97 12.52
C SER A 165 -14.10 7.24 11.44
N GLN A 166 -14.21 5.91 11.53
CA GLN A 166 -15.00 5.10 10.60
C GLN A 166 -16.37 4.69 11.17
N LYS A 167 -17.10 5.63 11.81
CA LYS A 167 -18.36 5.39 12.57
C LYS A 167 -19.45 4.57 11.86
N SER A 168 -19.38 4.39 10.54
CA SER A 168 -20.40 3.66 9.76
C SER A 168 -19.84 2.63 8.77
N ASN A 169 -18.52 2.49 8.62
CA ASN A 169 -17.95 1.59 7.64
C ASN A 169 -17.45 0.30 8.30
N LYS A 170 -18.25 -0.77 8.22
CA LYS A 170 -17.86 -2.11 8.71
C LYS A 170 -16.73 -2.76 7.90
N HIS A 171 -16.37 -2.17 6.75
CA HIS A 171 -15.32 -2.64 5.85
C HIS A 171 -14.08 -1.75 5.88
N ALA A 172 -13.94 -0.93 6.94
CA ALA A 172 -12.78 -0.10 7.21
C ALA A 172 -11.52 -0.97 7.36
N MET A 173 -10.54 -0.79 6.48
CA MET A 173 -9.27 -1.51 6.55
C MET A 173 -8.13 -0.66 5.99
N ILE A 174 -6.91 -0.98 6.39
CA ILE A 174 -5.70 -0.44 5.77
C ILE A 174 -5.11 -1.48 4.81
N ILE A 175 -4.77 -1.02 3.61
CA ILE A 175 -4.27 -1.85 2.52
C ILE A 175 -2.81 -1.42 2.23
N PRO A 176 -1.80 -2.23 2.60
CA PRO A 176 -0.37 -1.88 2.42
C PRO A 176 0.11 -1.98 0.96
N PHE A 177 -0.79 -2.15 0.01
CA PHE A 177 -0.49 -2.41 -1.39
C PHE A 177 -1.54 -1.75 -2.30
N HIS A 178 -1.16 -1.57 -3.56
CA HIS A 178 -2.06 -1.15 -4.63
C HIS A 178 -1.81 -2.01 -5.86
N ASP A 179 -0.54 -2.08 -6.27
CA ASP A 179 -0.08 -2.79 -7.47
C ASP A 179 1.09 -3.75 -7.19
N ALA A 180 1.20 -4.23 -5.95
CA ALA A 180 2.24 -5.16 -5.49
C ALA A 180 1.63 -6.41 -4.84
N ASP A 181 2.45 -7.43 -4.62
CA ASP A 181 2.05 -8.67 -3.94
C ASP A 181 2.56 -8.68 -2.49
N CYS A 182 1.69 -8.95 -1.51
CA CYS A 182 2.07 -8.90 -0.09
C CYS A 182 3.17 -9.90 0.31
N SER A 183 3.31 -11.01 -0.42
CA SER A 183 4.43 -11.96 -0.17
C SER A 183 5.80 -11.32 -0.39
N SER A 184 5.87 -10.22 -1.14
CA SER A 184 7.09 -9.50 -1.48
C SER A 184 7.33 -8.22 -0.68
N ILE A 185 6.42 -7.84 0.21
CA ILE A 185 6.51 -6.62 1.01
C ILE A 185 7.67 -6.72 2.01
N VAL A 186 8.63 -5.82 1.83
CA VAL A 186 9.78 -5.58 2.72
C VAL A 186 10.26 -4.17 2.47
N LEU A 187 10.38 -3.39 3.54
CA LEU A 187 11.00 -2.07 3.56
C LEU A 187 12.39 -2.14 4.19
N LYS A 188 13.21 -1.13 3.87
CA LYS A 188 14.55 -0.99 4.44
C LYS A 188 14.66 0.33 5.17
N ASP A 189 15.30 0.31 6.33
CA ASP A 189 15.76 1.53 6.98
C ASP A 189 17.06 2.04 6.36
N ASN A 190 17.53 3.20 6.85
CA ASN A 190 18.76 3.83 6.38
C ASN A 190 20.03 3.00 6.67
N ASP A 191 19.97 2.07 7.62
CA ASP A 191 21.05 1.13 7.95
C ASP A 191 20.97 -0.17 7.13
N GLY A 192 19.94 -0.30 6.29
CA GLY A 192 19.71 -1.45 5.40
C GLY A 192 19.00 -2.63 6.06
N LYS A 193 18.54 -2.50 7.30
CA LYS A 193 17.75 -3.53 7.99
C LYS A 193 16.40 -3.70 7.31
N GLU A 194 16.02 -4.96 7.09
CA GLU A 194 14.74 -5.31 6.48
C GLU A 194 13.62 -5.37 7.53
N HIS A 195 12.49 -4.74 7.20
CA HIS A 195 11.24 -4.76 7.95
C HIS A 195 10.15 -5.37 7.08
N ASP A 196 9.49 -6.40 7.57
CA ASP A 196 8.55 -7.18 6.79
C ASP A 196 7.08 -6.83 7.09
N PHE A 197 6.14 -7.60 6.53
CA PHE A 197 4.72 -7.31 6.69
C PHE A 197 4.26 -7.31 8.14
N ILE A 198 4.84 -8.17 9.00
CA ILE A 198 4.46 -8.20 10.42
C ILE A 198 4.82 -6.87 11.08
N ASP A 199 6.05 -6.38 10.86
CA ASP A 199 6.52 -5.10 11.42
C ASP A 199 5.66 -3.91 10.93
N ILE A 200 5.30 -3.93 9.64
CA ILE A 200 4.45 -2.92 9.00
C ILE A 200 3.03 -2.98 9.58
N ALA A 201 2.49 -4.19 9.74
CA ALA A 201 1.15 -4.41 10.26
C ALA A 201 1.00 -3.91 11.69
N GLU A 202 1.98 -4.19 12.55
CA GLU A 202 1.96 -3.73 13.95
C GLU A 202 1.95 -2.19 14.05
N LYS A 203 2.71 -1.49 13.18
CA LYS A 203 2.68 -0.02 13.15
C LYS A 203 1.36 0.54 12.63
N PHE A 204 0.78 -0.08 11.60
CA PHE A 204 -0.53 0.33 11.09
C PHE A 204 -1.65 0.14 12.11
N GLU A 205 -1.72 -1.02 12.76
CA GLU A 205 -2.72 -1.30 13.80
C GLU A 205 -2.65 -0.25 14.91
N LYS A 206 -1.44 0.10 15.37
CA LYS A 206 -1.23 1.08 16.45
C LYS A 206 -1.78 2.47 16.11
N VAL A 207 -1.65 2.92 14.86
CA VAL A 207 -1.94 4.30 14.47
C VAL A 207 -3.35 4.47 13.94
N PHE A 208 -3.77 3.57 13.04
CA PHE A 208 -5.08 3.65 12.40
C PHE A 208 -6.16 2.96 13.23
N ASN A 209 -5.78 2.01 14.09
CA ASN A 209 -6.72 1.15 14.83
C ASN A 209 -7.73 0.45 13.90
N LEU A 210 -7.22 0.01 12.75
CA LEU A 210 -7.97 -0.69 11.70
C LEU A 210 -7.30 -2.02 11.39
N PRO A 211 -8.09 -3.05 11.06
CA PRO A 211 -7.55 -4.31 10.59
C PRO A 211 -6.88 -4.14 9.23
N ILE A 212 -5.92 -5.02 8.94
CA ILE A 212 -5.03 -4.87 7.77
C ILE A 212 -5.27 -6.01 6.78
N LEU A 213 -5.27 -5.67 5.50
CA LEU A 213 -5.46 -6.64 4.44
C LEU A 213 -4.14 -7.26 3.98
N PHE A 214 -4.09 -8.58 3.85
CA PHE A 214 -2.99 -9.29 3.21
C PHE A 214 -3.51 -10.02 1.97
N ASP A 215 -3.15 -9.55 0.77
CA ASP A 215 -3.47 -10.25 -0.48
C ASP A 215 -2.19 -10.73 -1.19
N THR A 216 -2.19 -11.99 -1.61
CA THR A 216 -1.10 -12.55 -2.41
C THR A 216 -1.64 -13.40 -3.55
N ALA A 217 -0.93 -13.45 -4.68
CA ALA A 217 -1.10 -14.47 -5.71
C ALA A 217 -0.03 -15.58 -5.61
N GLY A 218 0.53 -15.74 -4.41
CA GLY A 218 1.61 -16.66 -4.10
C GLY A 218 2.98 -16.13 -4.52
N TRP A 219 4.03 -16.92 -4.30
CA TRP A 219 5.42 -16.63 -4.64
C TRP A 219 6.01 -17.73 -5.52
N ASN A 220 7.14 -17.48 -6.16
CA ASN A 220 7.83 -18.50 -6.94
C ASN A 220 8.48 -19.53 -6.00
N ILE A 221 8.36 -20.83 -6.28
CA ILE A 221 8.98 -21.90 -5.49
C ILE A 221 10.50 -21.77 -5.39
N GLN A 222 11.14 -21.13 -6.36
CA GLN A 222 12.59 -20.86 -6.36
C GLN A 222 12.98 -19.62 -5.53
N ASP A 223 12.01 -18.81 -5.10
CA ASP A 223 12.26 -17.66 -4.23
C ASP A 223 12.33 -18.11 -2.76
N VAL A 224 13.51 -18.61 -2.37
CA VAL A 224 13.79 -19.09 -1.01
C VAL A 224 13.55 -18.01 0.05
N LYS A 225 13.78 -16.73 -0.29
CA LYS A 225 13.54 -15.63 0.64
C LYS A 225 12.05 -15.42 0.88
N ALA A 226 11.25 -15.42 -0.20
CA ALA A 226 9.80 -15.37 -0.07
C ALA A 226 9.25 -16.58 0.68
N GLN A 227 9.72 -17.80 0.37
CA GLN A 227 9.28 -19.02 1.08
C GLN A 227 9.51 -18.90 2.60
N LYS A 228 10.74 -18.58 3.03
CA LYS A 228 11.07 -18.43 4.47
C LYS A 228 10.24 -17.35 5.15
N ARG A 229 9.99 -16.23 4.45
CA ARG A 229 9.17 -15.14 4.96
C ARG A 229 7.72 -15.58 5.14
N MET A 230 7.17 -16.31 4.17
CA MET A 230 5.80 -16.83 4.26
C MET A 230 5.66 -17.88 5.36
N GLU A 231 6.66 -18.73 5.57
CA GLU A 231 6.68 -19.65 6.71
C GLU A 231 6.67 -18.90 8.05
N LYS A 232 7.47 -17.83 8.19
CA LYS A 232 7.43 -16.92 9.35
C LYS A 232 6.03 -16.33 9.54
N TYR A 233 5.38 -15.87 8.45
CA TYR A 233 4.04 -15.29 8.51
C TYR A 233 3.00 -16.32 8.94
N VAL A 234 3.07 -17.54 8.40
CA VAL A 234 2.17 -18.64 8.77
C VAL A 234 2.34 -18.96 10.26
N GLU A 235 3.57 -19.14 10.73
CA GLU A 235 3.84 -19.39 12.16
C GLU A 235 3.27 -18.27 13.05
N TYR A 236 3.46 -17.01 12.68
CA TYR A 236 2.95 -15.87 13.43
C TYR A 236 1.41 -15.83 13.44
N TYR A 237 0.77 -16.00 12.29
CA TYR A 237 -0.68 -15.88 12.13
C TYR A 237 -1.46 -17.15 12.47
N SER A 238 -0.84 -18.33 12.58
CA SER A 238 -1.50 -19.53 13.12
C SER A 238 -1.99 -19.32 14.56
N LYS A 239 -1.50 -18.29 15.25
CA LYS A 239 -1.99 -17.85 16.56
C LYS A 239 -3.23 -16.95 16.40
N PRO A 240 -4.40 -17.31 16.96
CA PRO A 240 -5.64 -16.55 16.78
C PRO A 240 -5.55 -15.06 17.20
N GLU A 241 -4.78 -14.76 18.24
CA GLU A 241 -4.55 -13.40 18.74
C GLU A 241 -3.77 -12.51 17.77
N ASN A 242 -2.98 -13.11 16.87
CA ASN A 242 -2.28 -12.41 15.81
C ASN A 242 -3.15 -12.31 14.56
N PHE A 243 -3.89 -13.37 14.21
CA PHE A 243 -4.76 -13.37 13.03
C PHE A 243 -5.88 -12.33 13.14
N LYS A 244 -6.43 -12.09 14.34
CA LYS A 244 -7.51 -11.10 14.55
C LYS A 244 -7.14 -9.66 14.15
N LYS A 245 -5.84 -9.36 14.02
CA LYS A 245 -5.29 -8.08 13.56
C LYS A 245 -5.46 -7.88 12.04
N LEU A 246 -5.66 -8.98 11.30
CA LEU A 246 -5.94 -8.96 9.88
C LEU A 246 -7.44 -8.83 9.61
N GLU A 247 -7.77 -8.05 8.59
CA GLU A 247 -9.11 -8.07 8.00
C GLU A 247 -9.30 -9.38 7.25
N GLY A 248 -8.27 -9.78 6.50
CA GLY A 248 -8.21 -11.06 5.84
C GLY A 248 -6.80 -11.40 5.37
N PHE A 249 -6.53 -12.69 5.27
CA PHE A 249 -5.37 -13.24 4.59
C PHE A 249 -5.87 -13.95 3.34
N ASN A 250 -5.70 -13.32 2.19
CA ASN A 250 -6.35 -13.75 0.96
C ASN A 250 -5.33 -14.29 -0.05
N LEU A 251 -5.61 -15.49 -0.57
CA LEU A 251 -4.86 -16.08 -1.66
C LEU A 251 -5.64 -16.00 -2.98
N SER A 252 -5.09 -15.29 -3.94
CA SER A 252 -5.57 -15.26 -5.33
C SER A 252 -5.16 -16.53 -6.07
N VAL A 253 -6.12 -17.42 -6.33
CA VAL A 253 -5.96 -18.59 -7.19
C VAL A 253 -6.83 -18.38 -8.42
N ASN A 254 -6.24 -17.91 -9.52
CA ASN A 254 -7.01 -17.39 -10.65
C ASN A 254 -6.49 -17.88 -12.01
N PRO A 255 -7.37 -18.12 -12.99
CA PRO A 255 -7.03 -18.48 -14.37
C PRO A 255 -6.38 -17.31 -15.13
N PHE A 256 -6.20 -16.18 -14.48
CA PHE A 256 -5.68 -14.96 -15.07
C PHE A 256 -4.24 -14.71 -14.66
N HIS A 257 -3.62 -15.57 -13.86
CA HIS A 257 -2.19 -15.48 -13.57
C HIS A 257 -1.38 -15.62 -14.88
N ALA A 258 -0.31 -14.81 -15.05
CA ALA A 258 0.38 -14.68 -16.33
C ALA A 258 0.85 -16.01 -16.94
N MET A 259 1.40 -16.91 -16.10
CA MET A 259 1.85 -18.23 -16.56
C MET A 259 0.71 -19.07 -17.14
N TYR A 260 -0.41 -19.17 -16.42
CA TYR A 260 -1.55 -19.97 -16.89
C TYR A 260 -2.24 -19.30 -18.09
N ALA A 261 -2.48 -17.99 -18.05
CA ALA A 261 -3.04 -17.26 -19.19
C ALA A 261 -2.18 -17.42 -20.46
N LYS A 262 -0.85 -17.35 -20.34
CA LYS A 262 0.08 -17.58 -21.45
C LYS A 262 0.07 -19.03 -21.93
N SER A 263 -0.11 -19.99 -21.01
CA SER A 263 -0.27 -21.40 -21.38
C SER A 263 -1.47 -21.62 -22.31
N LEU A 264 -2.63 -21.00 -22.01
CA LEU A 264 -3.82 -21.06 -22.86
C LEU A 264 -3.58 -20.43 -24.24
N GLU A 265 -2.91 -19.28 -24.27
CA GLU A 265 -2.53 -18.60 -25.52
C GLU A 265 -1.63 -19.50 -26.39
N LEU A 266 -0.62 -20.15 -25.81
CA LEU A 266 0.31 -21.02 -26.54
C LEU A 266 -0.36 -22.30 -27.06
N LYS A 267 -1.37 -22.83 -26.36
CA LYS A 267 -2.19 -23.94 -26.89
C LYS A 267 -2.89 -23.53 -28.20
N GLN A 268 -3.38 -22.29 -28.28
CA GLN A 268 -4.01 -21.78 -29.50
C GLN A 268 -2.99 -21.59 -30.64
N TYR A 269 -1.77 -21.17 -30.33
CA TYR A 269 -0.69 -20.99 -31.30
C TYR A 269 0.10 -22.28 -31.64
N ARG A 270 -0.47 -23.47 -31.36
CA ARG A 270 0.14 -24.77 -31.66
C ARG A 270 1.55 -24.96 -31.07
N LYS A 271 1.78 -24.45 -29.86
CA LYS A 271 3.02 -24.66 -29.08
C LYS A 271 2.72 -25.47 -27.80
N PRO A 272 2.31 -26.75 -27.93
CA PRO A 272 1.76 -27.53 -26.81
C PRO A 272 2.78 -27.78 -25.69
N GLU A 273 4.04 -28.09 -26.02
CA GLU A 273 5.08 -28.37 -25.02
C GLU A 273 5.36 -27.17 -24.11
N LEU A 274 5.48 -25.98 -24.70
CA LEU A 274 5.69 -24.74 -23.93
C LEU A 274 4.44 -24.37 -23.10
N ALA A 275 3.26 -24.66 -23.62
CA ALA A 275 2.03 -24.46 -22.87
C ALA A 275 1.95 -25.38 -21.65
N GLU A 276 2.24 -26.67 -21.82
CA GLU A 276 2.25 -27.65 -20.74
C GLU A 276 3.31 -27.29 -19.69
N LYS A 277 4.51 -26.88 -20.10
CA LYS A 277 5.54 -26.39 -19.19
C LYS A 277 5.05 -25.22 -18.32
N LEU A 278 4.39 -24.22 -18.91
CA LEU A 278 3.88 -23.07 -18.14
C LEU A 278 2.70 -23.44 -17.24
N TYR A 279 1.87 -24.38 -17.68
CA TYR A 279 0.78 -24.93 -16.88
C TYR A 279 1.32 -25.67 -15.65
N ASP A 280 2.30 -26.55 -15.85
CA ASP A 280 2.94 -27.30 -14.77
C ASP A 280 3.67 -26.39 -13.78
N LEU A 281 4.40 -25.38 -14.28
CA LEU A 281 5.04 -24.38 -13.43
C LEU A 281 4.03 -23.63 -12.55
N TYR A 282 2.89 -23.24 -13.12
CA TYR A 282 1.85 -22.56 -12.36
C TYR A 282 1.20 -23.46 -11.31
N THR A 283 0.80 -24.67 -11.69
CA THR A 283 0.11 -25.60 -10.78
C THR A 283 1.04 -26.09 -9.67
N THR A 284 2.30 -26.39 -9.98
CA THR A 284 3.33 -26.74 -8.99
C THR A 284 3.61 -25.59 -8.02
N ARG A 285 3.70 -24.36 -8.54
CA ARG A 285 3.83 -23.15 -7.71
C ARG A 285 2.67 -23.01 -6.73
N MET A 286 1.43 -23.11 -7.22
CA MET A 286 0.25 -22.94 -6.37
C MET A 286 0.10 -24.09 -5.37
N ALA A 287 0.48 -25.31 -5.73
CA ALA A 287 0.50 -26.43 -4.79
C ALA A 287 1.46 -26.19 -3.62
N ASN A 288 2.67 -25.67 -3.88
CA ASN A 288 3.60 -25.28 -2.82
C ASN A 288 3.04 -24.18 -1.92
N VAL A 289 2.37 -23.18 -2.52
CA VAL A 289 1.75 -22.07 -1.77
C VAL A 289 0.64 -22.59 -0.87
N LEU A 290 -0.29 -23.40 -1.40
CA LEU A 290 -1.36 -23.99 -0.59
C LEU A 290 -0.80 -24.87 0.53
N TYR A 291 0.16 -25.75 0.23
CA TYR A 291 0.82 -26.57 1.25
C TYR A 291 1.47 -25.73 2.36
N THR A 292 2.08 -24.60 2.02
CA THR A 292 2.66 -23.68 3.02
C THR A 292 1.60 -23.01 3.89
N LEU A 293 0.43 -22.69 3.30
CA LEU A 293 -0.66 -21.97 3.95
C LEU A 293 -1.67 -22.88 4.67
N THR A 294 -1.54 -24.20 4.57
CA THR A 294 -2.41 -25.18 5.26
C THR A 294 -2.64 -24.87 6.74
N PRO A 295 -1.64 -24.45 7.54
CA PRO A 295 -1.86 -24.13 8.95
C PRO A 295 -2.80 -22.93 9.21
N LEU A 296 -3.13 -22.14 8.19
CA LEU A 296 -4.08 -21.02 8.29
C LEU A 296 -5.49 -21.39 7.85
N GLN A 297 -5.70 -22.57 7.27
CA GLN A 297 -6.93 -22.90 6.55
C GLN A 297 -8.18 -22.83 7.44
N GLU A 298 -8.10 -23.28 8.69
CA GLU A 298 -9.27 -23.32 9.58
C GLU A 298 -9.68 -21.92 10.07
N ASN A 299 -8.88 -20.90 9.79
CA ASN A 299 -9.22 -19.54 10.17
C ASN A 299 -10.29 -18.97 9.22
N PRO A 300 -11.44 -18.45 9.72
CA PRO A 300 -12.51 -17.91 8.90
C PRO A 300 -12.13 -16.63 8.14
N ARG A 301 -11.02 -15.98 8.49
CA ARG A 301 -10.48 -14.81 7.79
C ARG A 301 -9.34 -15.15 6.81
N PHE A 302 -8.97 -16.42 6.70
CA PHE A 302 -8.22 -16.89 5.53
C PHE A 302 -9.22 -17.04 4.38
N ASN A 303 -8.95 -16.48 3.20
CA ASN A 303 -9.90 -16.58 2.08
C ASN A 303 -9.21 -16.85 0.76
N PHE A 304 -9.97 -17.39 -0.20
CA PHE A 304 -9.55 -17.50 -1.58
C PHE A 304 -10.20 -16.40 -2.42
N ILE A 305 -9.39 -15.70 -3.20
CA ILE A 305 -9.89 -14.85 -4.29
C ILE A 305 -9.89 -15.70 -5.55
N ALA A 306 -10.97 -16.45 -5.74
CA ALA A 306 -11.23 -17.30 -6.91
C ALA A 306 -12.20 -16.59 -7.87
N ARG A 307 -11.72 -16.22 -9.06
CA ARG A 307 -12.49 -15.46 -10.05
C ARG A 307 -12.43 -16.10 -11.42
N SER A 308 -13.59 -16.21 -12.06
CA SER A 308 -13.71 -16.59 -13.47
C SER A 308 -14.37 -15.49 -14.29
N ALA A 309 -14.27 -15.62 -15.61
CA ALA A 309 -15.14 -14.88 -16.51
C ALA A 309 -16.60 -15.28 -16.31
N ALA A 310 -17.52 -14.37 -16.58
CA ALA A 310 -18.94 -14.66 -16.59
C ALA A 310 -19.29 -15.72 -17.65
N ASP A 311 -20.33 -16.54 -17.41
CA ASP A 311 -20.70 -17.61 -18.35
C ASP A 311 -21.05 -17.06 -19.73
N LYS A 312 -21.75 -15.91 -19.77
CA LYS A 312 -22.14 -15.18 -20.99
C LYS A 312 -20.98 -14.45 -21.68
N SER A 313 -19.79 -14.38 -21.07
CA SER A 313 -18.63 -13.72 -21.69
C SER A 313 -18.15 -14.49 -22.92
N LYS A 314 -17.57 -13.77 -23.87
CA LYS A 314 -16.93 -14.26 -25.10
C LYS A 314 -15.47 -14.71 -24.91
N LEU A 315 -14.93 -14.66 -23.69
CA LEU A 315 -13.60 -15.19 -23.39
C LEU A 315 -13.49 -16.69 -23.73
N PRO A 316 -12.32 -17.15 -24.18
CA PRO A 316 -12.11 -18.54 -24.59
C PRO A 316 -12.19 -19.51 -23.41
N LYS A 317 -12.26 -20.81 -23.73
CA LYS A 317 -12.14 -21.91 -22.76
C LYS A 317 -10.86 -21.76 -21.94
N GLY A 318 -10.95 -22.06 -20.65
CA GLY A 318 -9.85 -21.95 -19.68
C GLY A 318 -10.05 -20.82 -18.67
N PHE A 319 -10.97 -19.89 -18.93
CA PHE A 319 -11.30 -18.77 -18.03
C PHE A 319 -12.69 -18.89 -17.39
N LYS A 320 -13.47 -19.94 -17.68
CA LYS A 320 -14.84 -20.12 -17.15
C LYS A 320 -14.82 -20.95 -15.87
N SER A 321 -15.82 -20.79 -14.99
CA SER A 321 -15.84 -21.46 -13.67
C SER A 321 -15.63 -22.99 -13.75
N LYS A 322 -16.19 -23.64 -14.77
CA LYS A 322 -15.98 -25.08 -14.99
C LYS A 322 -14.52 -25.46 -15.28
N ASP A 323 -13.80 -24.61 -16.02
CA ASP A 323 -12.40 -24.85 -16.37
C ASP A 323 -11.51 -24.61 -15.14
N LEU A 324 -11.88 -23.67 -14.26
CA LEU A 324 -11.16 -23.42 -13.01
C LEU A 324 -11.28 -24.58 -12.03
N ARG A 325 -12.45 -25.24 -11.96
CA ARG A 325 -12.61 -26.43 -11.13
C ARG A 325 -11.62 -27.53 -11.54
N VAL A 326 -11.40 -27.72 -12.84
CA VAL A 326 -10.37 -28.65 -13.35
C VAL A 326 -8.98 -28.21 -12.93
N LEU A 327 -8.64 -26.92 -13.14
CA LEU A 327 -7.36 -26.36 -12.72
C LEU A 327 -7.11 -26.53 -11.21
N TYR A 328 -8.14 -26.35 -10.38
CA TYR A 328 -8.01 -26.52 -8.93
C TYR A 328 -7.78 -27.97 -8.55
N MET A 329 -8.45 -28.93 -9.21
CA MET A 329 -8.16 -30.34 -8.98
C MET A 329 -6.70 -30.69 -9.29
N ASP A 330 -6.16 -30.23 -10.43
CA ASP A 330 -4.77 -30.49 -10.79
C ASP A 330 -3.77 -29.88 -9.77
N ILE A 331 -4.11 -28.72 -9.19
CA ILE A 331 -3.35 -28.11 -8.09
C ILE A 331 -3.46 -28.97 -6.83
N LEU A 332 -4.67 -29.35 -6.43
CA LEU A 332 -4.92 -30.10 -5.20
C LEU A 332 -4.36 -31.52 -5.24
N GLU A 333 -4.30 -32.16 -6.41
CA GLU A 333 -3.59 -33.42 -6.59
C GLU A 333 -2.09 -33.30 -6.29
N LYS A 334 -1.47 -32.19 -6.69
CA LYS A 334 -0.07 -31.88 -6.35
C LYS A 334 0.08 -31.57 -4.87
N VAL A 335 -0.87 -30.87 -4.24
CA VAL A 335 -0.89 -30.68 -2.77
C VAL A 335 -0.96 -32.02 -2.04
N ASN A 336 -1.84 -32.93 -2.47
CA ASN A 336 -1.97 -34.27 -1.87
C ASN A 336 -0.66 -35.07 -1.97
N LYS A 337 0.10 -34.93 -3.07
CA LYS A 337 1.45 -35.53 -3.18
C LYS A 337 2.42 -34.94 -2.15
N LEU A 338 2.34 -33.63 -1.86
CA LEU A 338 3.15 -32.98 -0.83
C LEU A 338 2.76 -33.48 0.57
N TYR A 339 1.46 -33.59 0.88
CA TYR A 339 0.98 -34.18 2.14
C TYR A 339 1.48 -35.62 2.34
N LYS A 340 1.37 -36.48 1.32
CA LYS A 340 1.88 -37.87 1.40
C LYS A 340 3.39 -37.93 1.64
N LYS A 341 4.16 -36.98 1.10
CA LYS A 341 5.59 -36.88 1.36
C LYS A 341 5.86 -36.44 2.80
N ASP A 342 5.09 -35.48 3.29
CA ASP A 342 5.24 -34.93 4.64
C ASP A 342 4.90 -35.95 5.73
N ILE A 343 3.81 -36.71 5.57
CA ILE A 343 3.40 -37.80 6.47
C ILE A 343 4.53 -38.83 6.66
N LYS A 344 5.27 -39.14 5.59
CA LYS A 344 6.40 -40.07 5.58
C LYS A 344 7.71 -39.44 6.07
N GLY A 345 7.75 -38.12 6.24
CA GLY A 345 8.93 -37.33 6.54
C GLY A 345 8.81 -36.64 7.89
N GLU A 346 9.04 -35.33 7.90
CA GLU A 346 9.12 -34.51 9.12
C GLU A 346 7.74 -34.18 9.72
N GLN A 347 6.64 -34.45 9.00
CA GLN A 347 5.28 -34.17 9.46
C GLN A 347 5.09 -32.69 9.86
N LYS A 348 5.64 -31.78 9.06
CA LYS A 348 5.69 -30.34 9.36
C LYS A 348 4.31 -29.70 9.29
N ILE A 349 3.47 -30.14 8.35
CA ILE A 349 2.17 -29.53 8.03
C ILE A 349 1.01 -30.48 8.36
N VAL A 350 1.14 -31.76 8.03
CA VAL A 350 0.13 -32.79 8.32
C VAL A 350 0.77 -34.02 8.96
N LYS A 351 0.07 -34.64 9.92
CA LYS A 351 0.58 -35.76 10.71
C LYS A 351 0.18 -37.13 10.16
N ASN A 352 -0.99 -37.23 9.52
CA ASN A 352 -1.53 -38.49 9.03
C ASN A 352 -2.47 -38.28 7.82
N GLU A 353 -2.95 -39.39 7.25
CA GLU A 353 -3.81 -39.37 6.07
C GLU A 353 -5.18 -38.73 6.31
N ASP A 354 -5.76 -38.89 7.51
CA ASP A 354 -7.04 -38.29 7.88
C ASP A 354 -6.96 -36.76 7.91
N GLU A 355 -5.89 -36.23 8.51
CA GLU A 355 -5.62 -34.79 8.53
C GLU A 355 -5.40 -34.26 7.10
N ALA A 356 -4.60 -34.97 6.29
CA ALA A 356 -4.40 -34.61 4.88
C ALA A 356 -5.71 -34.59 4.09
N PHE A 357 -6.59 -35.58 4.30
CA PHE A 357 -7.90 -35.64 3.67
C PHE A 357 -8.82 -34.50 4.10
N LYS A 358 -8.82 -34.15 5.40
CA LYS A 358 -9.54 -32.98 5.93
C LYS A 358 -9.07 -31.69 5.25
N CYS A 359 -7.75 -31.45 5.20
CA CYS A 359 -7.17 -30.27 4.56
C CYS A 359 -7.52 -30.20 3.07
N PHE A 360 -7.44 -31.33 2.35
CA PHE A 360 -7.79 -31.40 0.94
C PHE A 360 -9.27 -31.05 0.72
N SER A 361 -10.16 -31.60 1.55
CA SER A 361 -11.60 -31.39 1.44
C SER A 361 -11.99 -29.93 1.67
N ASP A 362 -11.39 -29.27 2.69
CA ASP A 362 -11.60 -27.85 2.97
C ASP A 362 -11.19 -26.97 1.77
N TYR A 363 -10.00 -27.22 1.21
CA TYR A 363 -9.56 -26.50 0.02
C TYR A 363 -10.44 -26.75 -1.19
N TYR A 364 -10.87 -27.99 -1.43
CA TYR A 364 -11.76 -28.31 -2.54
C TYR A 364 -13.09 -27.56 -2.44
N GLU A 365 -13.69 -27.52 -1.25
CA GLU A 365 -14.94 -26.80 -1.00
C GLU A 365 -14.77 -25.29 -1.21
N ARG A 366 -13.77 -24.69 -0.57
CA ARG A 366 -13.59 -23.23 -0.54
C ARG A 366 -13.07 -22.65 -1.86
N LEU A 367 -12.21 -23.37 -2.58
CA LEU A 367 -11.86 -22.99 -3.96
C LEU A 367 -13.05 -23.16 -4.92
N GLY A 368 -14.04 -23.98 -4.54
CA GLY A 368 -15.28 -24.15 -5.30
C GLY A 368 -16.18 -22.91 -5.33
N ASP A 369 -16.01 -21.97 -4.40
CA ASP A 369 -16.71 -20.68 -4.38
C ASP A 369 -16.05 -19.68 -5.35
N ILE A 370 -16.51 -19.71 -6.60
CA ILE A 370 -15.92 -18.95 -7.70
C ILE A 370 -16.78 -17.73 -8.03
N SER A 371 -16.23 -16.53 -7.82
CA SER A 371 -16.85 -15.29 -8.28
C SER A 371 -16.77 -15.15 -9.80
N LYS A 372 -17.86 -14.73 -10.44
CA LYS A 372 -17.94 -14.54 -11.91
C LYS A 372 -17.65 -13.10 -12.35
N THR A 373 -17.00 -12.33 -11.47
CA THR A 373 -16.74 -10.90 -11.68
C THR A 373 -15.25 -10.63 -11.77
N ILE A 374 -14.83 -9.99 -12.86
CA ILE A 374 -13.45 -9.50 -13.04
C ILE A 374 -13.46 -8.02 -13.40
N SER A 375 -12.35 -7.33 -13.11
CA SER A 375 -12.10 -6.01 -13.69
C SER A 375 -11.59 -6.18 -15.13
N VAL A 376 -12.10 -5.34 -16.04
CA VAL A 376 -11.62 -5.27 -17.42
C VAL A 376 -10.70 -4.06 -17.54
N SER A 377 -9.57 -4.14 -16.84
CA SER A 377 -8.46 -3.18 -16.93
C SER A 377 -7.66 -3.36 -18.23
N GLU A 378 -6.76 -2.43 -18.52
CA GLU A 378 -5.95 -2.35 -19.76
C GLU A 378 -5.39 -3.68 -20.31
N ARG A 379 -4.97 -4.62 -19.45
CA ARG A 379 -4.52 -5.95 -19.91
C ARG A 379 -5.67 -6.89 -20.22
N ALA A 380 -6.71 -6.90 -19.39
CA ALA A 380 -7.90 -7.70 -19.64
C ALA A 380 -8.64 -7.22 -20.88
N SER A 381 -8.66 -5.92 -21.19
CA SER A 381 -9.29 -5.38 -22.40
C SER A 381 -8.62 -5.84 -23.70
N LYS A 382 -7.38 -6.38 -23.65
CA LYS A 382 -6.71 -6.98 -24.82
C LYS A 382 -7.26 -8.38 -25.16
N ILE A 383 -7.91 -9.03 -24.20
CA ILE A 383 -8.44 -10.39 -24.35
C ILE A 383 -9.98 -10.46 -24.24
N VAL A 384 -10.59 -9.47 -23.58
CA VAL A 384 -12.05 -9.33 -23.46
C VAL A 384 -12.54 -8.41 -24.58
N PRO A 385 -13.42 -8.88 -25.50
CA PRO A 385 -13.98 -8.04 -26.56
C PRO A 385 -14.76 -6.83 -26.01
N ASP A 386 -14.72 -5.69 -26.68
CA ASP A 386 -15.41 -4.46 -26.24
C ASP A 386 -16.93 -4.62 -26.11
N ASN A 387 -17.53 -5.52 -26.91
CA ASN A 387 -18.95 -5.85 -26.87
C ASN A 387 -19.28 -7.02 -25.92
N ASP A 388 -18.34 -7.41 -25.05
CA ASP A 388 -18.56 -8.34 -23.95
C ASP A 388 -19.23 -7.61 -22.78
N VAL A 389 -20.14 -8.31 -22.09
CA VAL A 389 -20.86 -7.78 -20.92
C VAL A 389 -19.93 -7.22 -19.84
N MET A 390 -18.74 -7.82 -19.65
CA MET A 390 -17.79 -7.38 -18.64
C MET A 390 -17.10 -6.07 -19.04
N ALA A 391 -16.77 -5.90 -20.33
CA ALA A 391 -16.15 -4.68 -20.84
C ALA A 391 -17.12 -3.49 -20.76
N ILE A 392 -18.40 -3.72 -21.11
CA ILE A 392 -19.48 -2.73 -21.02
C ILE A 392 -19.66 -2.28 -19.56
N ALA A 393 -19.80 -3.23 -18.63
CA ALA A 393 -19.98 -2.92 -17.21
C ALA A 393 -18.80 -2.14 -16.63
N ASP A 394 -17.55 -2.49 -16.99
CA ASP A 394 -16.37 -1.74 -16.53
C ASP A 394 -16.39 -0.30 -17.06
N LYS A 395 -16.71 -0.10 -18.34
CA LYS A 395 -16.84 1.23 -18.96
C LYS A 395 -17.91 2.09 -18.27
N GLU A 396 -19.07 1.52 -17.96
CA GLU A 396 -20.14 2.23 -17.24
C GLU A 396 -19.71 2.66 -15.83
N MET A 397 -18.98 1.81 -15.10
CA MET A 397 -18.46 2.16 -13.78
C MET A 397 -17.42 3.28 -13.85
N ARG A 398 -16.54 3.27 -14.87
CA ARG A 398 -15.57 4.35 -15.09
C ARG A 398 -16.25 5.67 -15.41
N ASN A 399 -17.22 5.66 -16.32
CA ASN A 399 -17.99 6.86 -16.69
C ASN A 399 -18.71 7.47 -15.49
N ARG A 400 -19.30 6.63 -14.63
CA ARG A 400 -19.91 7.08 -13.37
C ARG A 400 -18.91 7.75 -12.43
N SER A 401 -17.71 7.16 -12.27
CA SER A 401 -16.65 7.74 -11.44
C SER A 401 -16.22 9.14 -11.94
N LEU A 402 -16.19 9.34 -13.26
CA LEU A 402 -15.88 10.64 -13.86
C LEU A 402 -16.99 11.68 -13.60
N GLN A 403 -18.25 11.26 -13.67
CA GLN A 403 -19.38 12.15 -13.36
C GLN A 403 -19.35 12.61 -11.89
N ASP A 404 -19.00 11.69 -10.98
CA ASP A 404 -18.92 11.99 -9.55
C ASP A 404 -17.85 13.03 -9.23
N ILE A 405 -16.64 12.87 -9.77
CA ILE A 405 -15.57 13.83 -9.50
C ILE A 405 -15.90 15.21 -10.08
N GLN A 406 -16.58 15.26 -11.22
CA GLN A 406 -17.03 16.52 -11.81
C GLN A 406 -18.08 17.19 -10.92
N ASN A 407 -19.00 16.43 -10.33
CA ASN A 407 -19.97 16.93 -9.37
C ASN A 407 -19.29 17.46 -8.09
N ILE A 408 -18.27 16.75 -7.57
CA ILE A 408 -17.45 17.21 -6.42
C ILE A 408 -16.85 18.58 -6.70
N LYS A 409 -16.26 18.77 -7.88
CA LYS A 409 -15.67 20.06 -8.26
C LYS A 409 -16.69 21.18 -8.40
N ARG A 410 -17.91 20.86 -8.85
CA ARG A 410 -18.99 21.84 -9.02
C ARG A 410 -19.58 22.28 -7.68
N VAL A 411 -19.93 21.33 -6.82
CA VAL A 411 -20.58 21.62 -5.53
C VAL A 411 -19.57 22.14 -4.49
N ARG A 412 -18.28 21.77 -4.64
CA ARG A 412 -17.19 22.09 -3.70
C ARG A 412 -17.43 21.56 -2.28
N ASP A 413 -18.24 20.52 -2.15
CA ASP A 413 -18.53 19.84 -0.89
C ASP A 413 -18.31 18.34 -1.05
N PHE A 414 -17.07 17.91 -0.76
CA PHE A 414 -16.67 16.52 -0.89
C PHE A 414 -17.47 15.61 0.05
N ARG A 415 -17.71 16.03 1.29
CA ARG A 415 -18.36 15.19 2.30
C ARG A 415 -19.83 14.98 2.03
N LYS A 416 -20.54 16.03 1.61
CA LYS A 416 -21.93 15.88 1.15
C LYS A 416 -22.01 14.88 0.01
N ILE A 417 -21.10 14.94 -0.96
CA ILE A 417 -21.14 14.04 -2.11
C ILE A 417 -20.72 12.61 -1.74
N ASN A 418 -19.71 12.43 -0.89
CA ASN A 418 -19.29 11.11 -0.40
C ASN A 418 -20.44 10.43 0.39
N LYS A 419 -21.14 11.21 1.22
CA LYS A 419 -22.28 10.76 2.03
C LYS A 419 -23.55 10.53 1.21
N ASP A 420 -23.94 11.47 0.36
CA ASP A 420 -25.21 11.44 -0.39
C ASP A 420 -25.21 10.38 -1.49
N MET A 421 -24.03 10.03 -2.04
CA MET A 421 -23.96 9.07 -3.13
C MET A 421 -23.78 7.61 -2.67
N ASN A 422 -23.52 7.35 -1.38
CA ASN A 422 -23.07 6.05 -0.90
C ASN A 422 -21.89 5.49 -1.73
N ARG A 423 -21.05 6.39 -2.28
CA ARG A 423 -19.92 6.04 -3.16
C ARG A 423 -18.65 6.25 -2.38
N HIS A 424 -17.83 5.22 -2.31
CA HIS A 424 -16.65 5.22 -1.47
C HIS A 424 -15.47 5.65 -2.32
N PHE A 425 -15.08 6.92 -2.23
CA PHE A 425 -13.75 7.35 -2.67
C PHE A 425 -12.75 6.94 -1.60
N TYR A 426 -11.66 6.34 -2.04
CA TYR A 426 -10.56 5.92 -1.18
C TYR A 426 -9.31 6.71 -1.50
N GLY A 427 -8.45 6.86 -0.51
CA GLY A 427 -7.17 7.54 -0.58
C GLY A 427 -6.02 6.57 -0.80
N ILE A 428 -5.09 6.95 -1.66
CA ILE A 428 -3.81 6.27 -1.86
C ILE A 428 -2.68 7.21 -1.44
N VAL A 429 -1.86 6.80 -0.46
CA VAL A 429 -0.59 7.48 -0.13
C VAL A 429 0.55 6.73 -0.80
N ASP A 430 1.09 7.28 -1.89
CA ASP A 430 2.17 6.63 -2.63
C ASP A 430 3.53 6.71 -1.90
N ALA A 431 4.49 5.88 -2.32
CA ALA A 431 5.81 5.74 -1.71
C ALA A 431 6.65 7.04 -1.69
N ASN A 432 6.32 8.02 -2.53
CA ASN A 432 6.96 9.34 -2.59
C ASN A 432 6.18 10.42 -1.81
N GLY A 433 5.07 10.07 -1.16
CA GLY A 433 4.23 10.99 -0.40
C GLY A 433 3.14 11.68 -1.22
N ASP A 434 3.00 11.40 -2.52
CA ASP A 434 1.88 11.92 -3.32
C ASP A 434 0.55 11.25 -2.89
N TYR A 435 -0.52 12.04 -2.83
CA TYR A 435 -1.85 11.56 -2.46
C TYR A 435 -2.81 11.53 -3.67
N TYR A 436 -3.53 10.41 -3.81
CA TYR A 436 -4.52 10.20 -4.86
C TYR A 436 -5.87 9.82 -4.27
N LEU A 437 -6.94 10.16 -4.98
CA LEU A 437 -8.24 9.54 -4.77
C LEU A 437 -8.47 8.42 -5.78
N THR A 438 -9.17 7.38 -5.38
CA THR A 438 -9.51 6.25 -6.24
C THR A 438 -10.91 5.71 -5.95
N THR A 439 -11.54 5.17 -7.00
CA THR A 439 -12.72 4.29 -6.89
C THR A 439 -12.35 2.83 -7.16
N PHE A 440 -11.06 2.49 -7.03
CA PHE A 440 -10.37 1.28 -7.52
C PHE A 440 -10.37 1.07 -9.04
N ARG A 441 -11.25 1.74 -9.80
CA ARG A 441 -11.30 1.67 -11.27
C ARG A 441 -10.75 2.90 -11.96
N THR A 442 -10.87 4.05 -11.30
CA THR A 442 -10.37 5.33 -11.80
C THR A 442 -9.67 6.03 -10.65
N SER A 443 -8.50 6.60 -10.92
CA SER A 443 -7.74 7.37 -9.93
C SER A 443 -7.62 8.83 -10.36
N PHE A 444 -7.56 9.72 -9.38
CA PHE A 444 -7.51 11.16 -9.54
C PHE A 444 -6.34 11.72 -8.74
N PRO A 445 -5.41 12.47 -9.36
CA PRO A 445 -4.35 13.12 -8.62
C PRO A 445 -4.92 14.22 -7.72
N THR A 446 -4.27 14.45 -6.59
CA THR A 446 -4.55 15.60 -5.73
C THR A 446 -3.31 16.50 -5.61
N GLU A 447 -3.50 17.69 -5.06
CA GLU A 447 -2.41 18.61 -4.68
C GLU A 447 -1.88 18.37 -3.26
N ILE A 448 -2.39 17.35 -2.56
CA ILE A 448 -1.89 16.92 -1.25
C ILE A 448 -0.61 16.11 -1.46
N LYS A 449 0.42 16.48 -0.71
CA LYS A 449 1.72 15.79 -0.69
C LYS A 449 2.25 15.77 0.74
N PHE A 450 2.65 14.60 1.20
CA PHE A 450 3.37 14.44 2.46
C PHE A 450 4.84 14.84 2.31
N ASN A 451 5.44 15.27 3.41
CA ASN A 451 6.83 15.70 3.45
C ASN A 451 7.78 14.52 3.68
N PHE A 452 7.82 13.60 2.71
CA PHE A 452 8.69 12.43 2.71
C PHE A 452 10.11 12.77 2.26
N GLU A 453 11.08 11.98 2.68
CA GLU A 453 12.46 12.00 2.16
C GLU A 453 12.48 11.63 0.67
N ASN A 454 11.58 10.74 0.25
CA ASN A 454 11.40 10.36 -1.15
C ASN A 454 10.55 11.35 -1.98
N LYS A 455 10.16 12.50 -1.42
CA LYS A 455 9.36 13.51 -2.13
C LYS A 455 10.03 13.92 -3.44
N GLY A 456 9.23 13.97 -4.51
CA GLY A 456 9.68 14.34 -5.85
C GLY A 456 10.35 13.21 -6.64
N LYS A 457 10.62 12.05 -6.02
CA LYS A 457 11.03 10.86 -6.77
C LYS A 457 9.86 10.29 -7.56
N THR A 458 10.19 9.64 -8.68
CA THR A 458 9.22 8.99 -9.55
C THR A 458 8.94 7.57 -9.04
N THR A 459 7.66 7.23 -8.91
CA THR A 459 7.16 5.89 -8.63
C THR A 459 6.56 5.27 -9.90
N ALA A 460 6.16 4.01 -9.84
CA ALA A 460 5.33 3.43 -10.90
C ALA A 460 4.02 4.25 -11.02
N PRO A 461 3.50 4.49 -12.24
CA PRO A 461 2.25 5.24 -12.39
C PRO A 461 1.09 4.53 -11.69
N ILE A 462 0.26 5.29 -10.96
CA ILE A 462 -1.05 4.80 -10.50
C ILE A 462 -1.89 4.45 -11.74
N ALA A 463 -2.44 3.24 -11.79
CA ALA A 463 -3.06 2.67 -12.98
C ALA A 463 -4.21 1.73 -12.62
N PRO A 464 -5.04 1.33 -13.60
CA PRO A 464 -5.25 1.94 -14.91
C PRO A 464 -6.12 3.22 -14.77
N TYR A 465 -6.02 4.12 -15.73
CA TYR A 465 -6.90 5.30 -15.84
C TYR A 465 -6.72 6.40 -14.79
N LEU A 466 -5.48 6.79 -14.47
CA LEU A 466 -5.20 8.03 -13.76
C LEU A 466 -5.62 9.26 -14.59
N GLN A 467 -6.57 10.03 -14.08
CA GLN A 467 -7.12 11.23 -14.74
C GLN A 467 -6.24 12.46 -14.49
N LYS A 468 -5.09 12.51 -15.17
CA LYS A 468 -4.08 13.56 -14.97
C LYS A 468 -4.61 14.98 -15.21
N ASP A 469 -5.52 15.14 -16.17
CA ASP A 469 -6.09 16.44 -16.54
C ASP A 469 -7.24 16.87 -15.62
N THR A 470 -7.58 16.06 -14.62
CA THR A 470 -8.69 16.32 -13.71
C THR A 470 -8.22 16.30 -12.23
N PRO A 471 -7.17 17.02 -11.83
CA PRO A 471 -6.70 17.00 -10.44
C PRO A 471 -7.72 17.58 -9.47
N LEU A 472 -7.79 17.02 -8.27
CA LEU A 472 -8.52 17.63 -7.15
C LEU A 472 -7.61 18.64 -6.47
N THR A 473 -7.93 19.92 -6.62
CA THR A 473 -7.11 21.00 -6.08
C THR A 473 -7.37 21.19 -4.59
N ARG A 474 -6.40 21.79 -3.89
CA ARG A 474 -6.54 22.19 -2.48
C ARG A 474 -7.74 23.10 -2.28
N ASN A 475 -8.06 23.96 -3.25
CA ASN A 475 -9.26 24.80 -3.17
C ASN A 475 -10.55 23.96 -3.10
N VAL A 476 -10.66 22.87 -3.86
CA VAL A 476 -11.85 22.01 -3.78
C VAL A 476 -11.90 21.28 -2.43
N ILE A 477 -10.75 20.83 -1.91
CA ILE A 477 -10.64 20.12 -0.63
C ILE A 477 -10.94 21.07 0.55
N ASN A 478 -10.45 22.30 0.50
CA ASN A 478 -10.55 23.27 1.59
C ASN A 478 -11.89 24.03 1.63
N ASN A 479 -12.75 23.89 0.61
CA ASN A 479 -14.07 24.52 0.57
C ASN A 479 -15.15 23.75 1.37
N VAL A 480 -14.75 22.68 2.07
CA VAL A 480 -15.59 21.86 2.96
C VAL A 480 -15.73 22.49 4.35
#